data_AF-A0A1E1WPT6-F1
#
_entry.id   AF-A0A1E1WPT6-F1
#
_cell.length_a   1.000
_cell.length_b   1.000
_cell.length_c   1.000
_cell.angle_alpha   90.00
_cell.angle_beta   90.00
_cell.angle_gamma   90.00
#
_symmetry.space_group_name_H-M   'P 1'
#
loop_
_entity.id
_entity.type
_entity.pdbx_description
1 polymer ?
#
loop_
_entity_poly.entity_id
_entity_poly.type
_entity_poly.pdbx_seq_one_letter_code
_entity_poly.pdbx_strand_id
1 'polypeptide(L)'
;MLNVLVISLILIFVVVESNRNSSECPNVKSDLSLLRKRRHVTFPDGSDVVLTLSLVKAFLTHAPAGWNLAIEIDVLFPLPDANYTLAHLRRKLHHRQKRELWERLRTALEFHNLDGRSCILKSICDA
;
A
#
# COMPACT_ATOMS: atom_id res chain seq x y z
N MET A 1 27.91 -15.26 -57.20
CA MET A 1 27.45 -15.90 -55.94
C MET A 1 27.25 -14.91 -54.80
N LEU A 2 28.15 -13.94 -54.59
CA LEU A 2 28.04 -12.94 -53.52
C LEU A 2 26.72 -12.13 -53.55
N ASN A 3 26.30 -11.68 -54.74
CA ASN A 3 25.08 -10.86 -54.89
C ASN A 3 23.79 -11.62 -54.54
N VAL A 4 23.75 -12.94 -54.78
CA VAL A 4 22.57 -13.78 -54.47
C VAL A 4 22.43 -13.97 -52.95
N LEU A 5 23.56 -14.14 -52.24
CA LEU A 5 23.57 -14.23 -50.78
C LEU A 5 23.16 -12.90 -50.12
N VAL A 6 23.59 -11.76 -50.67
CA VAL A 6 23.20 -10.44 -50.18
C VAL A 6 21.70 -10.20 -50.36
N ILE A 7 21.14 -10.55 -51.53
CA ILE A 7 19.69 -10.42 -51.77
C ILE A 7 18.89 -11.32 -50.83
N SER A 8 19.36 -12.56 -50.60
CA SER A 8 18.72 -13.47 -49.63
C SER A 8 18.75 -12.92 -48.21
N LEU A 9 19.85 -12.31 -47.78
CA LEU A 9 19.98 -11.71 -46.44
C LEU A 9 19.08 -10.49 -46.27
N ILE A 10 18.96 -9.65 -47.30
CA ILE A 10 18.04 -8.49 -47.28
C ILE A 10 16.59 -8.94 -47.18
N LEU A 11 16.19 -9.97 -47.95
CA LEU A 11 14.85 -10.56 -47.86
C LEU A 11 14.54 -11.11 -46.47
N ILE A 12 15.50 -11.80 -45.84
CA ILE A 12 15.34 -12.31 -44.47
C ILE A 12 15.18 -11.14 -43.49
N PHE A 13 15.98 -10.08 -43.62
CA PHE A 13 15.91 -8.92 -42.73
C PHE A 13 14.56 -8.21 -42.82
N VAL A 14 14.03 -8.01 -44.03
CA VAL A 14 12.72 -7.37 -44.26
C VAL A 14 11.58 -8.21 -43.68
N VAL A 15 11.64 -9.54 -43.80
CA VAL A 15 10.62 -10.45 -43.21
C VAL A 15 10.66 -10.42 -41.68
N VAL A 16 11.84 -10.30 -41.07
CA VAL A 16 12.00 -10.22 -39.61
C VAL A 16 11.47 -8.88 -39.05
N GLU A 17 11.72 -7.75 -39.72
CA GLU A 17 11.19 -6.45 -39.28
C GLU A 17 9.65 -6.37 -39.44
N SER A 18 9.08 -6.95 -40.50
CA SER A 18 7.62 -7.00 -40.67
C SER A 18 6.90 -7.75 -39.55
N ASN A 19 7.51 -8.77 -38.94
CA ASN A 19 6.91 -9.52 -37.84
C ASN A 19 6.99 -8.75 -36.50
N ARG A 20 7.99 -7.88 -36.31
CA ARG A 20 8.13 -7.08 -35.08
C ARG A 20 7.05 -6.01 -34.92
N ASN A 21 6.51 -5.49 -36.02
CA ASN A 21 5.45 -4.47 -35.97
C ASN A 21 4.06 -5.04 -35.62
N SER A 22 3.92 -6.36 -35.48
CA SER A 22 2.65 -7.01 -35.12
C SER A 22 2.36 -7.04 -33.62
N SER A 23 3.25 -6.58 -32.74
CA SER A 23 2.96 -6.47 -31.30
C SER A 23 2.25 -5.15 -30.96
N GLU A 24 1.42 -4.65 -31.87
CA GLU A 24 0.52 -3.55 -31.56
C GLU A 24 -0.62 -4.15 -30.74
N CYS A 25 -0.58 -3.94 -29.42
CA CYS A 25 -1.70 -4.29 -28.55
C CYS A 25 -2.93 -3.56 -29.10
N PRO A 26 -3.90 -4.25 -29.70
CA PRO A 26 -5.04 -3.56 -30.26
C PRO A 26 -5.74 -2.89 -29.07
N ASN A 27 -6.06 -1.61 -29.20
CA ASN A 27 -6.78 -0.83 -28.18
C ASN A 27 -8.26 -1.28 -28.16
N VAL A 28 -8.47 -2.59 -27.97
CA VAL A 28 -9.77 -3.21 -27.80
C VAL A 28 -10.18 -2.83 -26.39
N LYS A 29 -11.18 -1.94 -26.32
CA LYS A 29 -11.87 -1.67 -25.06
C LYS A 29 -12.39 -3.02 -24.56
N SER A 30 -11.88 -3.45 -23.42
CA SER A 30 -12.41 -4.64 -22.74
C SER A 30 -13.90 -4.43 -22.50
N ASP A 31 -14.68 -5.48 -22.74
CA ASP A 31 -16.12 -5.42 -22.56
C ASP A 31 -16.44 -5.02 -21.11
N LEU A 32 -17.29 -4.00 -20.93
CA LEU A 32 -17.64 -3.45 -19.62
C LEU A 32 -18.29 -4.54 -18.72
N SER A 33 -18.84 -5.60 -19.33
CA SER A 33 -19.36 -6.79 -18.65
C SER A 33 -18.29 -7.57 -17.87
N LEU A 34 -17.02 -7.48 -18.28
CA LEU A 34 -15.87 -8.11 -17.64
C LEU A 34 -15.25 -7.23 -16.55
N LEU A 35 -15.69 -5.97 -16.40
CA LEU A 35 -15.24 -5.12 -15.31
C LEU A 35 -15.84 -5.61 -13.99
N ARG A 36 -14.98 -6.20 -13.15
CA ARG A 36 -15.34 -6.57 -11.78
C ARG A 36 -15.90 -5.34 -11.06
N LYS A 37 -17.18 -5.41 -10.68
CA LYS A 37 -17.83 -4.39 -9.84
C LYS A 37 -16.99 -4.17 -8.57
N ARG A 38 -16.64 -2.92 -8.27
CA ARG A 38 -15.86 -2.57 -7.08
C ARG A 38 -16.59 -3.06 -5.83
N ARG A 39 -16.00 -4.02 -5.12
CA ARG A 39 -16.52 -4.53 -3.83
C ARG A 39 -15.70 -3.90 -2.71
N HIS A 40 -16.37 -3.49 -1.64
CA HIS A 40 -15.72 -3.08 -0.40
C HIS A 40 -15.94 -4.17 0.64
N VAL A 41 -14.97 -4.34 1.54
CA VAL A 41 -15.15 -5.20 2.72
C VAL A 41 -16.13 -4.48 3.65
N THR A 42 -17.17 -5.18 4.09
CA THR A 42 -18.10 -4.71 5.13
C THR A 42 -17.72 -5.39 6.43
N PHE A 43 -17.38 -4.60 7.43
CA PHE A 43 -17.17 -5.10 8.78
C PHE A 43 -18.51 -5.17 9.52
N PRO A 44 -18.71 -6.14 10.42
CA PRO A 44 -19.88 -6.17 11.28
C PRO A 44 -19.87 -4.98 12.25
N ASP A 45 -21.06 -4.57 12.67
CA ASP A 45 -21.22 -3.38 13.51
C ASP A 45 -20.43 -3.51 14.82
N GLY A 46 -19.69 -2.45 15.17
CA GLY A 46 -18.86 -2.42 16.38
C GLY A 46 -17.47 -3.04 16.23
N SER A 47 -17.04 -3.38 15.02
CA SER A 47 -15.67 -3.85 14.77
C SER A 47 -14.65 -2.73 14.93
N ASP A 48 -13.49 -3.06 15.50
CA ASP A 48 -12.34 -2.17 15.63
C ASP A 48 -11.04 -2.81 15.13
N VAL A 49 -10.08 -1.96 14.83
CA VAL A 49 -8.68 -2.34 14.60
C VAL A 49 -7.86 -1.72 15.72
N VAL A 50 -7.01 -2.54 16.34
CA VAL A 50 -6.05 -2.08 17.33
C VAL A 50 -4.66 -2.14 16.72
N LEU A 51 -3.95 -1.02 16.77
CA LEU A 51 -2.55 -0.92 16.42
C LEU A 51 -1.72 -0.87 17.69
N THR A 52 -0.96 -1.93 17.95
CA THR A 52 -0.07 -2.04 19.12
C THR A 52 1.37 -1.75 18.70
N LEU A 53 1.98 -0.77 19.35
CA LEU A 53 3.41 -0.47 19.24
C LEU A 53 4.12 -0.88 20.53
N SER A 54 5.05 -1.84 20.42
CA SER A 54 5.86 -2.31 21.55
C SER A 54 7.28 -1.75 21.47
N LEU A 55 7.69 -1.02 22.51
CA LEU A 55 9.01 -0.43 22.67
C LEU A 55 9.72 -1.12 23.83
N VAL A 56 10.85 -1.77 23.55
CA VAL A 56 11.65 -2.43 24.58
C VAL A 56 12.98 -1.72 24.74
N LYS A 57 13.32 -1.35 25.98
CA LYS A 57 14.62 -0.77 26.34
C LYS A 57 15.24 -1.55 27.49
N ALA A 58 16.44 -2.07 27.27
CA ALA A 58 17.23 -2.69 28.33
C ALA A 58 17.86 -1.62 29.23
N PHE A 59 17.71 -1.76 30.54
CA PHE A 59 18.45 -0.99 31.54
C PHE A 59 19.69 -1.77 31.96
N LEU A 60 20.85 -1.13 31.82
CA LEU A 60 22.11 -1.61 32.38
C LEU A 60 22.16 -1.26 33.87
N THR A 61 21.51 -2.07 34.70
CA THR A 61 21.78 -2.10 36.13
C THR A 61 22.99 -3.00 36.42
N HIS A 62 23.64 -2.83 37.58
CA HIS A 62 24.79 -3.66 37.98
C HIS A 62 24.47 -5.16 37.77
N ALA A 63 25.35 -5.85 37.05
CA ALA A 63 25.26 -7.29 36.78
C ALA A 63 24.97 -8.08 38.08
N PRO A 64 24.12 -9.13 38.06
CA PRO A 64 23.92 -10.09 36.97
C PRO A 64 22.54 -10.09 36.27
N ALA A 65 21.60 -9.23 36.68
CA ALA A 65 20.26 -9.19 36.11
C ALA A 65 20.05 -7.90 35.31
N GLY A 66 20.02 -8.02 33.97
CA GLY A 66 19.59 -6.95 33.09
C GLY A 66 18.07 -6.83 33.10
N TRP A 67 17.54 -5.68 33.52
CA TRP A 67 16.10 -5.43 33.51
C TRP A 67 15.69 -4.82 32.17
N ASN A 68 14.64 -5.34 31.54
CA ASN A 68 14.06 -4.75 30.33
C ASN A 68 12.78 -4.01 30.70
N LEU A 69 12.64 -2.78 30.20
CA LEU A 69 11.38 -2.04 30.22
C LEU A 69 10.69 -2.24 28.88
N ALA A 70 9.48 -2.79 28.92
CA ALA A 70 8.57 -2.84 27.80
C ALA A 70 7.50 -1.77 27.98
N ILE A 71 7.32 -0.92 26.98
CA ILE A 71 6.24 0.06 26.87
C ILE A 71 5.38 -0.36 25.69
N GLU A 72 4.09 -0.51 25.92
CA GLU A 72 3.11 -0.86 24.89
C GLU A 72 2.15 0.31 24.71
N ILE A 73 1.93 0.69 23.45
CA ILE A 73 1.03 1.78 23.06
C ILE A 73 -0.03 1.19 22.14
N ASP A 74 -1.26 1.16 22.60
CA ASP A 74 -2.41 0.66 21.85
C ASP A 74 -3.25 1.80 21.30
N VAL A 75 -3.38 1.85 19.97
CA VAL A 75 -4.21 2.84 19.28
C VAL A 75 -5.41 2.15 18.67
N LEU A 76 -6.59 2.46 19.18
CA LEU A 76 -7.85 1.93 18.68
C LEU A 76 -8.38 2.76 17.51
N PHE A 77 -8.81 2.09 16.45
CA PHE A 77 -9.43 2.67 15.26
C PHE A 77 -10.75 1.95 14.93
N PRO A 78 -11.91 2.61 15.06
CA PRO A 78 -13.18 1.98 14.74
C PRO A 78 -13.31 1.77 13.23
N LEU A 79 -13.76 0.58 12.83
CA LEU A 79 -13.96 0.25 11.43
C LEU A 79 -15.31 0.80 10.93
N PRO A 80 -15.42 1.10 9.62
CA PRO A 80 -16.66 1.60 9.05
C PRO A 80 -17.70 0.49 8.91
N ASP A 81 -18.85 0.70 9.53
CA ASP A 81 -20.03 -0.15 9.35
C ASP A 81 -20.62 -0.01 7.94
N ALA A 82 -21.53 -0.93 7.59
CA ALA A 82 -22.24 -0.90 6.31
C ALA A 82 -23.01 0.43 6.13
N ASN A 83 -23.71 0.89 7.16
CA ASN A 83 -24.48 2.14 7.14
C ASN A 83 -23.57 3.36 6.94
N TYR A 84 -22.43 3.40 7.63
CA TYR A 84 -21.45 4.47 7.48
C TYR A 84 -20.87 4.51 6.06
N THR A 85 -20.57 3.34 5.51
CA THR A 85 -20.04 3.20 4.15
C THR A 85 -21.06 3.68 3.11
N LEU A 86 -22.34 3.30 3.25
CA LEU A 86 -23.43 3.74 2.38
C LEU A 86 -23.60 5.28 2.42
N ALA A 87 -23.56 5.88 3.61
CA ALA A 87 -23.65 7.33 3.77
C ALA A 87 -22.50 8.09 3.10
N HIS A 88 -21.36 7.43 2.86
CA HIS A 88 -20.14 8.04 2.33
C HIS A 88 -19.72 7.53 0.94
N LEU A 89 -20.57 6.77 0.24
CA LEU A 89 -20.30 6.14 -1.08
C LEU A 89 -19.69 7.08 -2.13
N ARG A 90 -20.12 8.36 -2.15
CA ARG A 90 -19.64 9.37 -3.12
C ARG A 90 -18.35 10.07 -2.70
N ARG A 91 -17.88 9.88 -1.47
CA ARG A 91 -16.67 10.51 -0.92
C ARG A 91 -15.50 9.53 -0.99
N LYS A 92 -14.28 10.06 -1.09
CA LYS A 92 -13.06 9.26 -0.97
C LYS A 92 -12.81 8.85 0.49
N LEU A 93 -13.63 7.94 1.01
CA LEU A 93 -13.63 7.50 2.41
C LEU A 93 -12.22 7.09 2.87
N HIS A 94 -11.53 6.35 2.01
CA HIS A 94 -10.18 5.86 2.28
C HIS A 94 -9.18 6.96 2.65
N HIS A 95 -9.18 8.12 1.96
CA HIS A 95 -8.23 9.19 2.29
C HIS A 95 -8.55 9.87 3.63
N ARG A 96 -9.84 9.98 3.97
CA ARG A 96 -10.25 10.54 5.26
C ARG A 96 -9.83 9.62 6.41
N GLN A 97 -10.12 8.33 6.29
CA GLN A 97 -9.77 7.32 7.29
C GLN A 97 -8.26 7.20 7.45
N LYS A 98 -7.50 7.19 6.34
CA LYS A 98 -6.03 7.21 6.37
C LYS A 98 -5.51 8.42 7.15
N ARG A 99 -6.04 9.62 6.89
CA ARG A 99 -5.65 10.83 7.62
C ARG A 99 -5.98 10.74 9.11
N GLU A 100 -7.16 10.25 9.46
CA GLU A 100 -7.58 10.10 10.85
C GLU A 100 -6.72 9.08 11.60
N LEU A 101 -6.39 7.96 10.97
CA LEU A 101 -5.50 6.95 11.53
C LEU A 101 -4.12 7.53 11.87
N TRP A 102 -3.51 8.25 10.93
CA TRP A 102 -2.20 8.88 11.16
C TRP A 102 -2.23 9.94 12.24
N GLU A 103 -3.32 10.70 12.33
CA GLU A 103 -3.48 11.71 13.37
C GLU A 103 -3.60 11.07 14.76
N ARG A 104 -4.40 10.00 14.90
CA ARG A 104 -4.50 9.25 16.16
C ARG A 104 -3.15 8.69 16.59
N LEU A 105 -2.40 8.11 15.64
CA LEU A 105 -1.08 7.55 15.94
C LEU A 105 -0.06 8.64 16.29
N ARG A 106 -0.09 9.79 15.61
CA ARG A 106 0.71 10.98 15.97
C ARG A 106 0.44 11.42 17.41
N THR A 107 -0.83 11.60 17.77
CA THR A 107 -1.22 12.02 19.12
C THR A 107 -0.83 11.01 20.19
N ALA A 108 -0.97 9.70 19.90
CA ALA A 108 -0.54 8.65 20.82
C ALA A 108 0.98 8.70 21.07
N LEU A 109 1.79 8.86 20.01
CA LEU A 109 3.25 8.99 20.15
C LEU A 109 3.65 10.25 20.93
N GLU A 110 3.02 11.40 20.63
CA GLU A 110 3.27 12.66 21.34
C GLU A 110 2.89 12.59 22.83
N PHE A 111 1.80 11.87 23.16
CA PHE A 111 1.40 11.63 24.55
C PHE A 111 2.46 10.87 25.34
N HIS A 112 3.16 9.93 24.70
CA HIS A 112 4.29 9.20 25.29
C HIS A 112 5.63 9.95 25.18
N ASN A 113 5.60 11.26 24.88
CA ASN A 113 6.78 12.13 24.75
C ASN A 113 7.78 11.65 23.67
N LEU A 114 7.25 11.05 22.61
CA LEU A 114 8.00 10.67 21.41
C LEU A 114 7.74 11.71 20.31
N ASP A 115 8.69 11.87 19.37
CA ASP A 115 8.51 12.74 18.20
C ASP A 115 7.56 12.10 17.17
N GLY A 116 6.27 12.17 17.47
CA GLY A 116 5.20 11.60 16.66
C GLY A 116 5.16 12.17 15.25
N ARG A 117 5.39 13.47 15.07
CA ARG A 117 5.36 14.11 13.75
C ARG A 117 6.46 13.57 12.84
N SER A 118 7.70 13.53 13.31
CA SER A 118 8.81 13.00 12.52
C SER A 118 8.65 11.51 12.26
N CYS A 119 8.18 10.73 13.25
CA CYS A 119 7.91 9.30 13.11
C CYS A 119 6.87 9.04 12.01
N ILE A 120 5.72 9.73 12.05
CA ILE A 120 4.66 9.60 11.04
C ILE A 120 5.14 10.01 9.66
N LEU A 121 5.76 11.19 9.53
CA LEU A 121 6.26 11.65 8.23
C LEU A 121 7.28 10.68 7.64
N LYS A 122 8.18 10.16 8.48
CA LYS A 122 9.15 9.15 8.05
C LYS A 122 8.47 7.86 7.60
N SER A 123 7.50 7.35 8.38
CA SER A 123 6.74 6.16 8.01
C SER A 123 5.96 6.30 6.69
N ILE A 124 5.50 7.51 6.36
CA ILE A 124 4.79 7.78 5.09
C ILE A 124 5.76 7.89 3.90
N CYS A 125 6.95 8.45 4.12
CA CYS A 125 7.93 8.69 3.06
C CYS A 125 8.83 7.48 2.77
N ASP A 126 9.07 6.63 3.77
CA ASP A 126 9.92 5.44 3.65
C ASP A 126 9.15 4.18 3.20
N ALA A 127 7.80 4.23 3.17
CA ALA A 127 6.91 3.14 2.73
C ALA A 127 6.67 3.15 1.22
#